data_AF-A0A9E5E230-F1
#
_entry.id   AF-A0A9E5E230-F1
#
_cell.length_a   1.000
_cell.length_b   1.000
_cell.length_c   1.000
_cell.angle_alpha   90.00
_cell.angle_beta   90.00
_cell.angle_gamma   90.00
#
_symmetry.space_group_name_H-M   'P 1'
#
loop_
_entity.id
_entity.type
_entity.pdbx_description
1 polymer ?
#
loop_
_entity_poly.entity_id
_entity_poly.type
_entity_poly.pdbx_seq_one_letter_code
_entity_poly.pdbx_strand_id
1 'polypeptide(L)'
;MKSLFGWLDQRTGYKKIIHEAIFENVPGGARWRYVWGSTLTFGLVIQFITGIFLWMAYSPSSQTAWESVYYIQEEMDGGWFLRGLHHWTAQVMTVLLILHLMQTVIDGAYKAPREINFWFGIILLQLILGLSLTGYLLPWDQKGYWATKVATSILAIVPFVGDDLQRLVLGGPDYGHHTITRFFALHAGVLPGLTIALIVGHIYLFRRHGITAKQPLKKPDAAFWPDQVFKDAVACMAVLATVLFFVIRHHGAELAAPADPSEPFSAARPDWYFLFLFQLLKYFPGTSEIWGAIILPGLVMTVVMAMPFLGKWQLGHRFNLGLLYSILIGAGMLTYLAINEDNKNPTFLAAVKEGEQNAARVKVLAKAPAGIPLTGAAGLLRDDPFTQGPKLFSKNCASCHRFGGHDGTGVEVKDAQTAADLQGFGSRAWLAGLLNPAKVDSIHYFGGTKFKAGKMAKFVKNMIHEFTPEQKGQLVKVIKAVSAEAQLLSQKSLDTKDAADIEEGRKLAGGDVIICTECHAFRKADDSTTAPDLTGWASRPWLVDFLHNPKHVRFYGKRNDRMPAFGEEQILDAKQIGLIADWLRGDWYEPAEAK
;
A
#
# COMPACT_ATOMS: atom_id res chain seq x y z
N MET A 1 -16.28 -61.70 -3.51
CA MET A 1 -15.48 -60.72 -2.74
C MET A 1 -16.41 -59.63 -2.24
N LYS A 2 -16.53 -59.40 -0.92
CA LYS A 2 -17.20 -58.18 -0.43
C LYS A 2 -16.43 -57.00 -1.04
N SER A 3 -17.11 -56.07 -1.72
CA SER A 3 -16.43 -54.92 -2.32
C SER A 3 -15.64 -54.18 -1.23
N LEU A 4 -14.52 -53.56 -1.59
CA LEU A 4 -13.70 -52.75 -0.67
C LEU A 4 -14.59 -51.78 0.15
N PHE A 5 -15.59 -51.18 -0.49
CA PHE A 5 -16.59 -50.33 0.14
C PHE A 5 -17.46 -51.05 1.18
N GLY A 6 -17.86 -52.30 0.93
CA GLY A 6 -18.60 -53.11 1.90
C GLY A 6 -17.76 -53.56 3.11
N TRP A 7 -16.47 -53.84 2.89
CA TRP A 7 -15.52 -54.13 3.97
C TRP A 7 -15.26 -52.90 4.85
N LEU A 8 -15.16 -51.72 4.24
CA LEU A 8 -14.94 -50.45 4.95
C LEU A 8 -16.16 -50.03 5.75
N ASP A 9 -17.36 -50.15 5.17
CA ASP A 9 -18.62 -49.83 5.83
C ASP A 9 -18.88 -50.72 7.05
N GLN A 10 -18.53 -52.01 6.98
CA GLN A 10 -18.64 -52.91 8.14
C GLN A 10 -17.76 -52.50 9.34
N ARG A 11 -16.70 -51.72 9.13
CA ARG A 11 -15.77 -51.28 10.19
C ARG A 11 -16.05 -49.87 10.68
N THR A 12 -16.50 -49.01 9.78
CA THR A 12 -16.64 -47.56 10.05
C THR A 12 -18.10 -47.13 10.17
N GLY A 13 -19.05 -47.90 9.61
CA GLY A 13 -20.46 -47.52 9.55
C GLY A 13 -20.74 -46.27 8.72
N TYR A 14 -19.80 -45.84 7.86
CA TYR A 14 -19.85 -44.54 7.20
C TYR A 14 -21.10 -44.35 6.35
N LYS A 15 -21.66 -45.41 5.75
CA LYS A 15 -22.88 -45.30 4.93
C LYS A 15 -24.08 -44.89 5.77
N LYS A 16 -24.21 -45.39 7.01
CA LYS A 16 -25.30 -45.01 7.91
C LYS A 16 -25.23 -43.52 8.24
N ILE A 17 -24.04 -43.04 8.58
CA ILE A 17 -23.80 -41.62 8.89
C ILE A 17 -24.11 -40.73 7.68
N ILE A 18 -23.67 -41.13 6.48
CA ILE A 18 -23.98 -40.39 5.24
C ILE A 18 -25.48 -40.43 4.95
N HIS A 19 -26.15 -41.57 5.13
CA HIS A 19 -27.58 -41.69 4.89
C HIS A 19 -28.37 -40.78 5.83
N GLU A 20 -28.06 -40.79 7.13
CA GLU A 20 -28.69 -39.90 8.10
C GLU A 20 -28.46 -38.41 7.77
N ALA A 21 -27.26 -38.06 7.27
CA ALA A 21 -26.95 -36.70 6.87
C ALA A 21 -27.67 -36.23 5.59
N ILE A 22 -27.83 -37.11 4.60
CA ILE A 22 -28.43 -36.78 3.29
C ILE A 22 -29.95 -36.77 3.35
N PHE A 23 -30.54 -37.62 4.19
CA PHE A 23 -31.99 -37.76 4.34
C PHE A 23 -32.52 -37.15 5.64
N GLU A 24 -31.77 -36.22 6.23
CA GLU A 24 -32.25 -35.40 7.34
C GLU A 24 -33.56 -34.69 6.95
N ASN A 25 -34.53 -34.70 7.86
CA ASN A 25 -35.83 -34.10 7.61
C ASN A 25 -35.72 -32.56 7.60
N VAL A 26 -36.28 -31.91 6.59
CA VAL A 26 -36.38 -30.46 6.46
C VAL A 26 -37.84 -30.04 6.71
N PRO A 27 -38.17 -29.52 7.91
CA PRO A 27 -39.55 -29.22 8.26
C PRO A 27 -40.14 -28.11 7.38
N GLY A 28 -41.28 -28.41 6.77
CA GLY A 28 -41.92 -27.54 5.79
C GLY A 28 -41.15 -27.35 4.48
N GLY A 29 -40.33 -28.34 4.12
CA GLY A 29 -39.67 -28.52 2.83
C GLY A 29 -38.50 -27.58 2.55
N ALA A 30 -37.82 -27.82 1.43
CA ALA A 30 -36.63 -27.08 1.02
C ALA A 30 -36.91 -25.58 0.73
N ARG A 31 -36.05 -24.67 1.21
CA ARG A 31 -36.21 -23.21 1.12
C ARG A 31 -34.89 -22.51 0.81
N TRP A 32 -34.96 -21.44 0.00
CA TRP A 32 -33.81 -20.57 -0.28
C TRP A 32 -33.23 -19.90 0.96
N ARG A 33 -34.04 -19.70 2.00
CA ARG A 33 -33.54 -19.09 3.24
C ARG A 33 -32.57 -20.01 3.99
N TYR A 34 -32.57 -21.33 3.75
CA TYR A 34 -31.70 -22.26 4.46
C TYR A 34 -30.31 -22.42 3.84
N VAL A 35 -30.03 -21.78 2.70
CA VAL A 35 -28.77 -21.97 1.96
C VAL A 35 -27.56 -21.31 2.63
N TRP A 36 -27.76 -20.33 3.53
CA TRP A 36 -26.67 -19.49 4.04
C TRP A 36 -25.64 -20.26 4.88
N GLY A 37 -26.06 -21.29 5.62
CA GLY A 37 -25.13 -22.16 6.34
C GLY A 37 -24.25 -22.99 5.40
N SER A 38 -24.85 -23.51 4.33
CA SER A 38 -24.15 -24.29 3.30
C SER A 38 -23.16 -23.42 2.51
N THR A 39 -23.54 -22.19 2.14
CA THR A 39 -22.63 -21.27 1.44
C THR A 39 -21.46 -20.80 2.31
N LEU A 40 -21.67 -20.61 3.62
CA LEU A 40 -20.59 -20.33 4.57
C LEU A 40 -19.62 -21.50 4.72
N THR A 41 -20.15 -22.73 4.80
CA THR A 41 -19.32 -23.94 4.87
C THR A 41 -18.50 -24.10 3.58
N PHE A 42 -19.12 -23.86 2.41
CA PHE A 42 -18.44 -23.85 1.12
C PHE A 42 -17.32 -22.80 1.06
N GLY A 43 -17.60 -21.56 1.50
CA GLY A 43 -16.60 -20.51 1.60
C GLY A 43 -15.43 -20.89 2.53
N LEU A 44 -15.72 -21.48 3.69
CA LEU A 44 -14.69 -21.95 4.63
C LEU A 44 -13.79 -23.04 4.02
N VAL A 45 -14.36 -23.96 3.24
CA VAL A 45 -13.58 -24.97 2.51
C VAL A 45 -12.68 -24.32 1.48
N ILE A 46 -13.18 -23.34 0.70
CA ILE A 46 -12.34 -22.57 -0.23
C ILE A 46 -11.20 -21.89 0.54
N GLN A 47 -11.50 -21.23 1.67
CA GLN A 47 -10.49 -20.54 2.48
C GLN A 47 -9.40 -21.47 2.97
N PHE A 48 -9.78 -22.64 3.48
CA PHE A 48 -8.82 -23.62 4.00
C PHE A 48 -7.92 -24.17 2.89
N ILE A 49 -8.51 -24.59 1.77
CA ILE A 49 -7.75 -25.12 0.62
C ILE A 49 -6.80 -24.05 0.09
N THR A 50 -7.32 -22.86 -0.24
CA THR A 50 -6.51 -21.77 -0.79
C THR A 50 -5.44 -21.29 0.20
N GLY A 51 -5.76 -21.22 1.49
CA GLY A 51 -4.82 -20.84 2.54
C GLY A 51 -3.64 -21.80 2.68
N ILE A 52 -3.85 -23.12 2.55
CA ILE A 52 -2.75 -24.10 2.54
C ILE A 52 -1.80 -23.87 1.36
N PHE A 53 -2.34 -23.64 0.16
CA PHE A 53 -1.51 -23.37 -1.02
C PHE A 53 -0.75 -22.04 -0.90
N LEU A 54 -1.39 -21.00 -0.36
CA LEU A 54 -0.73 -19.72 -0.11
C LEU A 54 0.36 -19.84 0.95
N TRP A 55 0.15 -20.62 2.01
CA TRP A 55 1.16 -20.87 3.03
C TRP A 55 2.44 -21.44 2.40
N MET A 56 2.34 -22.38 1.45
CA MET A 56 3.53 -22.97 0.82
C MET A 56 4.44 -21.98 0.08
N ALA A 57 3.92 -20.82 -0.32
CA ALA A 57 4.68 -19.77 -1.02
C ALA A 57 4.92 -18.50 -0.19
N TYR A 58 4.32 -18.38 0.99
CA TYR A 58 4.38 -17.17 1.82
C TYR A 58 5.56 -17.19 2.80
N SER A 59 6.24 -16.05 2.94
CA SER A 59 7.39 -15.88 3.85
C SER A 59 7.08 -14.86 4.95
N PRO A 60 6.80 -15.27 6.20
CA PRO A 60 6.34 -14.37 7.27
C PRO A 60 7.51 -13.58 7.90
N SER A 61 7.97 -12.52 7.24
CA SER A 61 8.92 -11.56 7.84
C SER A 61 8.65 -10.13 7.37
N SER A 62 9.08 -9.13 8.15
CA SER A 62 8.96 -7.73 7.76
C SER A 62 9.79 -7.35 6.51
N GLN A 63 10.71 -8.23 6.07
CA GLN A 63 11.52 -8.02 4.87
C GLN A 63 10.95 -8.76 3.65
N THR A 64 10.42 -9.98 3.86
CA THR A 64 10.05 -10.93 2.79
C THR A 64 8.55 -11.10 2.60
N ALA A 65 7.70 -10.64 3.51
CA ALA A 65 6.26 -10.87 3.40
C ALA A 65 5.65 -10.22 2.17
N TRP A 66 5.91 -8.92 1.97
CA TRP A 66 5.42 -8.21 0.79
C TRP A 66 5.97 -8.82 -0.50
N GLU A 67 7.25 -9.19 -0.51
CA GLU A 67 7.93 -9.82 -1.65
C GLU A 67 7.33 -11.18 -2.00
N SER A 68 7.10 -12.06 -1.02
CA SER A 68 6.44 -13.34 -1.25
C SER A 68 5.00 -13.19 -1.77
N VAL A 69 4.27 -12.16 -1.33
CA VAL A 69 2.93 -11.86 -1.84
C VAL A 69 2.97 -11.26 -3.24
N TYR A 70 3.97 -10.44 -3.56
CA TYR A 70 4.26 -9.99 -4.92
C TYR A 70 4.55 -11.19 -5.83
N TYR A 71 5.41 -12.12 -5.41
CA TYR A 71 5.70 -13.35 -6.15
C TYR A 71 4.43 -14.17 -6.41
N ILE A 72 3.61 -14.42 -5.40
CA ILE A 72 2.32 -15.11 -5.55
C ILE A 72 1.42 -14.39 -6.55
N GLN A 73 1.37 -13.06 -6.52
CA GLN A 73 0.45 -12.25 -7.30
C GLN A 73 0.89 -12.04 -8.75
N GLU A 74 2.19 -11.93 -9.02
CA GLU A 74 2.72 -11.44 -10.29
C GLU A 74 3.60 -12.47 -11.03
N GLU A 75 4.21 -13.43 -10.31
CA GLU A 75 5.22 -14.35 -10.87
C GLU A 75 4.81 -15.83 -10.82
N MET A 76 4.05 -16.25 -9.80
CA MET A 76 3.63 -17.65 -9.63
C MET A 76 2.50 -18.01 -10.60
N ASP A 77 2.67 -19.09 -11.36
CA ASP A 77 1.65 -19.60 -12.29
C ASP A 77 0.32 -19.87 -11.58
N GLY A 78 -0.74 -19.16 -11.99
CA GLY A 78 -2.06 -19.24 -11.35
C GLY A 78 -2.13 -18.66 -9.94
N GLY A 79 -1.07 -18.03 -9.43
CA GLY A 79 -0.99 -17.50 -8.09
C GLY A 79 -1.91 -16.30 -7.84
N TRP A 80 -2.06 -15.40 -8.82
CA TRP A 80 -3.03 -14.31 -8.77
C TRP A 80 -4.47 -14.83 -8.56
N PHE A 81 -4.80 -15.94 -9.23
CA PHE A 81 -6.12 -16.56 -9.13
C PHE A 81 -6.33 -17.20 -7.76
N LEU A 82 -5.34 -17.96 -7.28
CA LEU A 82 -5.34 -18.54 -5.94
C LEU A 82 -5.50 -17.49 -4.84
N ARG A 83 -4.68 -16.42 -4.89
CA ARG A 83 -4.73 -15.30 -3.95
C ARG A 83 -6.05 -14.54 -4.04
N GLY A 84 -6.54 -14.32 -5.26
CA GLY A 84 -7.83 -13.72 -5.52
C GLY A 84 -8.97 -14.52 -4.89
N LEU A 85 -9.02 -15.84 -5.09
CA LEU A 85 -10.03 -16.71 -4.48
C LEU A 85 -10.04 -16.55 -2.96
N HIS A 86 -8.87 -16.64 -2.32
CA HIS A 86 -8.74 -16.47 -0.87
C HIS A 86 -9.27 -15.11 -0.39
N HIS A 87 -8.83 -14.02 -1.03
CA HIS A 87 -9.22 -12.66 -0.66
C HIS A 87 -10.73 -12.41 -0.86
N TRP A 88 -11.25 -12.65 -2.07
CA TRP A 88 -12.64 -12.31 -2.40
C TRP A 88 -13.65 -13.26 -1.76
N THR A 89 -13.28 -14.52 -1.49
CA THR A 89 -14.12 -15.39 -0.66
C THR A 89 -14.26 -14.83 0.76
N ALA A 90 -13.22 -14.21 1.34
CA ALA A 90 -13.31 -13.63 2.69
C ALA A 90 -14.27 -12.44 2.72
N GLN A 91 -14.21 -11.60 1.69
CA GLN A 91 -15.13 -10.47 1.51
C GLN A 91 -16.59 -10.94 1.41
N VAL A 92 -16.87 -11.93 0.54
CA VAL A 92 -18.23 -12.47 0.36
C VAL A 92 -18.71 -13.20 1.62
N MET A 93 -17.85 -13.98 2.29
CA MET A 93 -18.19 -14.65 3.55
C MET A 93 -18.66 -13.69 4.63
N THR A 94 -18.11 -12.48 4.68
CA THR A 94 -18.54 -11.47 5.66
C THR A 94 -19.99 -11.03 5.43
N VAL A 95 -20.41 -10.91 4.17
CA VAL A 95 -21.83 -10.67 3.82
C VAL A 95 -22.69 -11.89 4.19
N LEU A 96 -22.23 -13.10 3.85
CA LEU A 96 -22.95 -14.34 4.14
C LEU A 96 -23.16 -14.56 5.65
N LEU A 97 -22.19 -14.18 6.49
CA LEU A 97 -22.31 -14.22 7.95
C LEU A 97 -23.45 -13.34 8.46
N ILE A 98 -23.56 -12.12 7.93
CA ILE A 98 -24.65 -11.21 8.27
C ILE A 98 -25.99 -11.80 7.83
N LEU A 99 -26.09 -12.31 6.60
CA LEU A 99 -27.31 -12.95 6.10
C LEU A 99 -27.71 -14.19 6.92
N HIS A 100 -26.73 -15.00 7.33
CA HIS A 100 -26.96 -16.15 8.19
C HIS A 100 -27.44 -15.72 9.58
N LEU A 101 -26.78 -14.75 10.22
CA LEU A 101 -27.23 -14.19 11.50
C LEU A 101 -28.65 -13.63 11.40
N MET A 102 -28.94 -12.86 10.35
CA MET A 102 -30.28 -12.34 10.08
C MET A 102 -31.32 -13.45 9.98
N GLN A 103 -31.05 -14.51 9.21
CA GLN A 103 -31.92 -15.68 9.15
C GLN A 103 -32.17 -16.25 10.55
N THR A 104 -31.11 -16.49 11.34
CA THR A 104 -31.25 -17.11 12.66
C THR A 104 -32.13 -16.29 13.59
N VAL A 105 -32.02 -14.95 13.53
CA VAL A 105 -32.82 -14.06 14.38
C VAL A 105 -34.24 -13.92 13.87
N ILE A 106 -34.44 -13.77 12.55
CA ILE A 106 -35.76 -13.63 11.90
C ILE A 106 -36.61 -14.89 12.10
N ASP A 107 -36.02 -16.07 11.89
CA ASP A 107 -36.75 -17.33 12.03
C ASP A 107 -36.81 -17.80 13.50
N GLY A 108 -36.18 -17.08 14.43
CA GLY A 108 -36.16 -17.42 15.86
C GLY A 108 -35.39 -18.71 16.18
N ALA A 109 -34.42 -19.06 15.33
CA ALA A 109 -33.61 -20.28 15.45
C ALA A 109 -32.65 -20.30 16.65
N TYR A 110 -32.56 -19.19 17.38
CA TYR A 110 -31.80 -19.05 18.62
C TYR A 110 -32.59 -19.46 19.88
N LYS A 111 -33.90 -19.73 19.76
CA LYS A 111 -34.75 -20.13 20.90
C LYS A 111 -34.50 -21.60 21.29
N ALA A 112 -34.97 -21.97 22.48
CA ALA A 112 -34.87 -23.34 23.00
C ALA A 112 -35.28 -24.40 21.97
N PRO A 113 -34.54 -25.52 21.83
CA PRO A 113 -33.33 -25.93 22.59
C PRO A 113 -31.98 -25.54 21.90
N ARG A 114 -31.95 -24.46 21.11
CA ARG A 114 -30.82 -24.11 20.22
C ARG A 114 -29.93 -22.98 20.74
N GLU A 115 -30.02 -22.64 22.02
CA GLU A 115 -29.28 -21.53 22.63
C GLU A 115 -27.77 -21.72 22.51
N ILE A 116 -27.29 -22.93 22.79
CA ILE A 116 -25.86 -23.27 22.65
C ILE A 116 -25.42 -23.19 21.19
N ASN A 117 -26.25 -23.64 20.24
CA ASN A 117 -25.93 -23.54 18.83
C ASN A 117 -25.79 -22.08 18.38
N PHE A 118 -26.66 -21.20 18.89
CA PHE A 118 -26.58 -19.77 18.65
C PHE A 118 -25.30 -19.15 19.21
N TRP A 119 -24.89 -19.48 20.44
CA TRP A 119 -23.62 -18.99 20.99
C TRP A 119 -22.39 -19.49 20.22
N PHE A 120 -22.41 -20.74 19.74
CA PHE A 120 -21.40 -21.22 18.80
C PHE A 120 -21.36 -20.35 17.53
N GLY A 121 -22.53 -20.01 16.97
CA GLY A 121 -22.63 -19.13 15.80
C GLY A 121 -22.09 -17.72 16.05
N ILE A 122 -22.37 -17.15 17.23
CA ILE A 122 -21.80 -15.85 17.64
C ILE A 122 -20.27 -15.95 17.74
N ILE A 123 -19.73 -16.91 18.51
CA ILE A 123 -18.28 -17.12 18.64
C ILE A 123 -17.61 -17.32 17.27
N LEU A 124 -18.20 -18.15 16.40
CA LEU A 124 -17.72 -18.36 15.03
C LEU A 124 -17.71 -17.05 14.24
N LEU A 125 -18.74 -16.21 14.34
CA LEU A 125 -18.78 -14.91 13.69
C LEU A 125 -17.61 -14.02 14.16
N GLN A 126 -17.28 -14.02 15.46
CA GLN A 126 -16.12 -13.27 15.96
C GLN A 126 -14.79 -13.87 15.47
N LEU A 127 -14.69 -15.19 15.40
CA LEU A 127 -13.48 -15.85 14.90
C LEU A 127 -13.24 -15.57 13.42
N ILE A 128 -14.28 -15.54 12.59
CA ILE A 128 -14.12 -15.18 11.17
C ILE A 128 -13.71 -13.70 11.04
N LEU A 129 -14.31 -12.78 11.81
CA LEU A 129 -13.87 -11.37 11.82
C LEU A 129 -12.42 -11.23 12.31
N GLY A 130 -12.01 -12.02 13.30
CA GLY A 130 -10.63 -12.11 13.77
C GLY A 130 -9.67 -12.66 12.71
N LEU A 131 -10.05 -13.71 12.00
CA LEU A 131 -9.30 -14.27 10.88
C LEU A 131 -9.13 -13.25 9.75
N SER A 132 -10.18 -12.48 9.43
CA SER A 132 -10.11 -11.38 8.47
C SER A 132 -9.08 -10.34 8.90
N LEU A 133 -9.09 -9.92 10.18
CA LEU A 133 -8.10 -8.97 10.71
C LEU A 133 -6.68 -9.52 10.68
N THR A 134 -6.46 -10.77 11.11
CA THR A 134 -5.10 -11.32 11.18
C THR A 134 -4.53 -11.61 9.80
N GLY A 135 -5.37 -12.01 8.84
CA GLY A 135 -4.98 -12.24 7.44
C GLY A 135 -4.66 -10.94 6.70
N TYR A 136 -5.33 -9.86 7.06
CA TYR A 136 -5.17 -8.54 6.48
C TYR A 136 -3.76 -7.94 6.65
N LEU A 137 -3.07 -8.31 7.74
CA LEU A 137 -1.69 -7.89 8.00
C LEU A 137 -0.66 -8.59 7.11
N LEU A 138 -0.94 -9.83 6.67
CA LEU A 138 0.05 -10.71 6.07
C LEU A 138 0.67 -10.20 4.75
N PRO A 139 -0.04 -9.45 3.88
CA PRO A 139 0.58 -8.78 2.73
C PRO A 139 1.68 -7.78 3.09
N TRP A 140 1.70 -7.30 4.34
CA TRP A 140 2.68 -6.32 4.84
C TRP A 140 2.81 -5.07 3.96
N ASP A 141 1.67 -4.62 3.43
CA ASP A 141 1.54 -3.37 2.68
C ASP A 141 1.08 -2.22 3.59
N GLN A 142 1.11 -0.98 3.08
CA GLN A 142 0.73 0.20 3.86
C GLN A 142 -0.70 0.08 4.44
N LYS A 143 -1.64 -0.44 3.67
CA LYS A 143 -3.05 -0.56 4.11
C LYS A 143 -3.17 -1.54 5.27
N GLY A 144 -2.60 -2.75 5.13
CA GLY A 144 -2.60 -3.82 6.13
C GLY A 144 -1.86 -3.45 7.41
N TYR A 145 -0.67 -2.86 7.29
CA TYR A 145 0.17 -2.47 8.41
C TYR A 145 -0.51 -1.42 9.29
N TRP A 146 -0.93 -0.30 8.70
CA TRP A 146 -1.50 0.81 9.46
C TRP A 146 -2.88 0.50 10.02
N ALA A 147 -3.74 -0.22 9.28
CA ALA A 147 -5.03 -0.66 9.81
C ALA A 147 -4.88 -1.60 11.01
N THR A 148 -3.92 -2.52 10.96
CA THR A 148 -3.67 -3.45 12.07
C THR A 148 -3.07 -2.73 13.28
N LYS A 149 -2.19 -1.74 13.06
CA LYS A 149 -1.65 -0.89 14.13
C LYS A 149 -2.75 -0.15 14.89
N VAL A 150 -3.76 0.37 14.19
CA VAL A 150 -4.95 0.95 14.83
C VAL A 150 -5.70 -0.13 15.62
N ALA A 151 -5.95 -1.31 15.02
CA ALA A 151 -6.71 -2.37 15.68
C ALA A 151 -6.07 -2.90 16.97
N THR A 152 -4.74 -3.02 17.05
CA THR A 152 -4.08 -3.44 18.30
C THR A 152 -3.89 -2.30 19.28
N SER A 153 -3.88 -1.04 18.83
CA SER A 153 -3.88 0.10 19.75
C SER A 153 -5.18 0.14 20.57
N ILE A 154 -6.30 -0.31 20.00
CA ILE A 154 -7.56 -0.52 20.72
C ILE A 154 -7.42 -1.56 21.86
N LEU A 155 -6.58 -2.59 21.69
CA LEU A 155 -6.34 -3.58 22.77
C LEU A 155 -5.69 -2.95 24.00
N ALA A 156 -4.82 -1.95 23.81
CA ALA A 156 -4.20 -1.23 24.93
C ALA A 156 -5.22 -0.48 25.81
N ILE A 157 -6.39 -0.16 25.25
CA ILE A 157 -7.46 0.57 25.95
C ILE A 157 -8.19 -0.34 26.95
N VAL A 158 -8.02 -1.67 26.87
CA VAL A 158 -8.66 -2.63 27.79
C VAL A 158 -8.19 -2.36 29.23
N PRO A 159 -9.11 -2.09 30.18
CA PRO A 159 -8.75 -1.85 31.56
C PRO A 159 -7.92 -2.99 32.16
N PHE A 160 -6.96 -2.63 33.01
CA PHE A 160 -6.11 -3.52 33.80
C PHE A 160 -5.08 -4.37 33.03
N VAL A 161 -5.42 -4.88 31.84
CA VAL A 161 -4.58 -5.84 31.10
C VAL A 161 -4.21 -5.41 29.69
N GLY A 162 -4.68 -4.24 29.23
CA GLY A 162 -4.55 -3.79 27.84
C GLY A 162 -3.10 -3.69 27.37
N ASP A 163 -2.22 -3.04 28.15
CA ASP A 163 -0.81 -2.88 27.79
C ASP A 163 -0.08 -4.22 27.66
N ASP A 164 -0.34 -5.16 28.57
CA ASP A 164 0.26 -6.49 28.55
C ASP A 164 -0.26 -7.32 27.36
N LEU A 165 -1.57 -7.22 27.05
CA LEU A 165 -2.16 -7.84 25.87
C LEU A 165 -1.58 -7.26 24.58
N GLN A 166 -1.42 -5.93 24.49
CA GLN A 166 -0.84 -5.29 23.32
C GLN A 166 0.60 -5.75 23.11
N ARG A 167 1.43 -5.75 24.17
CA ARG A 167 2.81 -6.25 24.12
C ARG A 167 2.88 -7.73 23.73
N LEU A 168 1.94 -8.54 24.22
CA LEU A 168 1.83 -9.96 23.85
C LEU A 168 1.47 -10.13 22.36
N VAL A 169 0.66 -9.26 21.79
CA VAL A 169 0.29 -9.34 20.36
C VAL A 169 1.41 -8.79 19.47
N LEU A 170 2.04 -7.68 19.86
CA LEU A 170 3.15 -7.04 19.15
C LEU A 170 4.42 -7.89 19.14
N GLY A 171 4.77 -8.46 20.29
CA GLY A 171 5.99 -9.22 20.50
C GLY A 171 7.28 -8.42 20.54
N GLY A 172 7.20 -7.09 20.57
CA GLY A 172 8.32 -6.18 20.66
C GLY A 172 7.88 -4.79 21.10
N PRO A 173 8.82 -3.83 21.20
CA PRO A 173 8.52 -2.45 21.60
C PRO A 173 7.70 -1.68 20.56
N ASP A 174 7.73 -2.09 19.29
CA ASP A 174 6.90 -1.55 18.21
C ASP A 174 6.52 -2.67 17.22
N TYR A 175 5.67 -2.33 16.27
CA TYR A 175 5.28 -3.17 15.14
C TYR A 175 6.49 -3.59 14.30
N GLY A 176 6.62 -4.90 14.06
CA GLY A 176 7.72 -5.40 13.25
C GLY A 176 7.70 -6.91 13.05
N HIS A 177 8.90 -7.49 12.94
CA HIS A 177 9.10 -8.91 12.62
C HIS A 177 8.37 -9.87 13.58
N HIS A 178 8.39 -9.61 14.89
CA HIS A 178 7.69 -10.46 15.86
C HIS A 178 6.16 -10.36 15.74
N THR A 179 5.65 -9.22 15.26
CA THR A 179 4.21 -9.03 15.08
C THR A 179 3.72 -9.89 13.91
N ILE A 180 4.36 -9.79 12.74
CA ILE A 180 3.93 -10.55 11.56
C ILE A 180 4.04 -12.06 11.74
N THR A 181 5.10 -12.55 12.39
CA THR A 181 5.29 -13.98 12.65
C THR A 181 4.22 -14.55 13.58
N ARG A 182 3.81 -13.81 14.61
CA ARG A 182 2.69 -14.19 15.50
C ARG A 182 1.35 -14.16 14.79
N PHE A 183 1.07 -13.10 14.03
CA PHE A 183 -0.16 -12.98 13.25
C PHE A 183 -0.27 -14.09 12.21
N PHE A 184 0.84 -14.46 11.58
CA PHE A 184 0.88 -15.60 10.68
C PHE A 184 0.53 -16.91 11.40
N ALA A 185 1.16 -17.20 12.54
CA ALA A 185 0.85 -18.41 13.32
C ALA A 185 -0.62 -18.45 13.78
N LEU A 186 -1.18 -17.30 14.19
CA LEU A 186 -2.58 -17.16 14.55
C LEU A 186 -3.50 -17.41 13.34
N HIS A 187 -3.23 -16.75 12.21
CA HIS A 187 -4.08 -16.79 11.02
C HIS A 187 -4.03 -18.12 10.28
N ALA A 188 -2.85 -18.72 10.12
CA ALA A 188 -2.66 -19.94 9.33
C ALA A 188 -2.84 -21.22 10.15
N GLY A 189 -2.60 -21.18 11.47
CA GLY A 189 -2.62 -22.35 12.34
C GLY A 189 -3.73 -22.32 13.38
N VAL A 190 -3.61 -21.43 14.37
CA VAL A 190 -4.42 -21.48 15.60
C VAL A 190 -5.90 -21.19 15.33
N LEU A 191 -6.20 -20.06 14.68
CA LEU A 191 -7.58 -19.62 14.45
C LEU A 191 -8.35 -20.52 13.46
N PRO A 192 -7.76 -21.01 12.35
CA PRO A 192 -8.43 -21.99 11.50
C PRO A 192 -8.71 -23.30 12.23
N GLY A 193 -7.76 -23.81 13.02
CA GLY A 193 -7.94 -25.03 13.81
C GLY A 193 -9.11 -24.90 14.80
N LEU A 194 -9.18 -23.78 15.52
CA LEU A 194 -10.31 -23.47 16.41
C LEU A 194 -11.63 -23.32 15.66
N THR A 195 -11.61 -22.68 14.49
CA THR A 195 -12.79 -22.51 13.63
C THR A 195 -13.33 -23.88 13.17
N ILE A 196 -12.45 -24.80 12.78
CA ILE A 196 -12.82 -26.18 12.39
C ILE A 196 -13.46 -26.93 13.58
N ALA A 197 -12.87 -26.83 14.77
CA ALA A 197 -13.42 -27.49 15.95
C ALA A 197 -14.83 -26.96 16.29
N LEU A 198 -15.03 -25.64 16.23
CA LEU A 198 -16.31 -25.02 16.53
C LEU A 198 -17.36 -25.24 15.44
N ILE A 199 -17.00 -25.24 14.15
CA ILE A 199 -17.97 -25.52 13.08
C ILE A 199 -18.47 -26.96 13.15
N VAL A 200 -17.61 -27.93 13.50
CA VAL A 200 -18.03 -29.31 13.74
C VAL A 200 -19.03 -29.38 14.88
N GLY A 201 -18.76 -28.69 16.00
CA GLY A 201 -19.70 -28.59 17.12
C GLY A 201 -21.02 -27.90 16.73
N HIS A 202 -20.95 -26.83 15.95
CA HIS A 202 -22.13 -26.09 15.46
C HIS A 202 -23.01 -26.96 14.55
N ILE A 203 -22.42 -27.67 13.58
CA ILE A 203 -23.15 -28.60 12.71
C ILE A 203 -23.73 -29.76 13.51
N TYR A 204 -22.99 -30.30 14.48
CA TYR A 204 -23.47 -31.37 15.36
C TYR A 204 -24.72 -30.94 16.15
N LEU A 205 -24.68 -29.77 16.81
CA LEU A 205 -25.81 -29.25 17.58
C LEU A 205 -27.01 -28.92 16.69
N PHE A 206 -26.76 -28.39 15.50
CA PHE A 206 -27.78 -28.17 14.48
C PHE A 206 -28.48 -29.49 14.11
N ARG A 207 -27.73 -30.55 13.79
CA ARG A 207 -28.29 -31.87 13.44
C ARG A 207 -29.03 -32.52 14.60
N ARG A 208 -28.54 -32.34 15.82
CA ARG A 208 -29.18 -32.89 17.02
C ARG A 208 -30.56 -32.28 17.29
N HIS A 209 -30.73 -30.98 17.05
CA HIS A 209 -31.96 -30.25 17.37
C HIS A 209 -32.84 -29.95 16.14
N GLY A 210 -32.36 -30.23 14.93
CA GLY A 210 -33.06 -30.01 13.67
C GLY A 210 -33.30 -28.54 13.32
N ILE A 211 -33.73 -28.31 12.07
CA ILE A 211 -34.02 -26.98 11.52
C ILE A 211 -35.22 -26.33 12.21
N THR A 212 -35.14 -25.02 12.46
CA THR A 212 -36.29 -24.23 12.94
C THR A 212 -37.18 -23.85 11.77
N ALA A 213 -38.44 -24.29 11.79
CA ALA A 213 -39.44 -23.91 10.79
C ALA A 213 -40.57 -23.06 11.41
N LYS A 214 -40.95 -22.00 10.69
CA LYS A 214 -42.11 -21.17 11.04
C LYS A 214 -43.40 -22.00 11.00
N GLN A 215 -44.14 -21.98 12.09
CA GLN A 215 -45.45 -22.62 12.22
C GLN A 215 -46.59 -21.63 11.89
N PRO A 216 -47.70 -22.09 11.28
CA PRO A 216 -47.91 -23.43 10.73
C PRO A 216 -47.08 -23.66 9.46
N LEU A 217 -46.70 -24.91 9.20
CA LEU A 217 -45.97 -25.28 7.99
C LEU A 217 -46.83 -25.03 6.74
N LYS A 218 -46.27 -24.30 5.75
CA LYS A 218 -46.94 -24.04 4.47
C LYS A 218 -46.84 -25.20 3.47
N LYS A 219 -45.92 -26.13 3.69
CA LYS A 219 -45.61 -27.28 2.84
C LYS A 219 -45.38 -28.50 3.73
N PRO A 220 -45.52 -29.73 3.20
CA PRO A 220 -45.11 -30.91 3.92
C PRO A 220 -43.60 -30.93 4.14
N ASP A 221 -43.20 -31.72 5.12
CA ASP A 221 -41.81 -32.08 5.37
C ASP A 221 -41.21 -32.80 4.16
N ALA A 222 -39.91 -32.59 3.92
CA ALA A 222 -39.18 -33.21 2.83
C ALA A 222 -37.78 -33.61 3.29
N ALA A 223 -37.20 -34.62 2.66
CA ALA A 223 -35.79 -34.95 2.89
C ALA A 223 -34.88 -33.84 2.36
N PHE A 224 -33.70 -33.69 2.98
CA PHE A 224 -32.68 -32.73 2.55
C PHE A 224 -32.24 -32.96 1.09
N TRP A 225 -32.04 -34.21 0.70
CA TRP A 225 -31.87 -34.61 -0.70
C TRP A 225 -33.22 -34.92 -1.39
N PRO A 226 -33.42 -34.52 -2.66
CA PRO A 226 -32.49 -33.75 -3.52
C PRO A 226 -32.72 -32.23 -3.45
N ASP A 227 -33.88 -31.79 -3.00
CA ASP A 227 -34.37 -30.43 -3.26
C ASP A 227 -33.61 -29.33 -2.51
N GLN A 228 -33.19 -29.58 -1.26
CA GLN A 228 -32.41 -28.59 -0.50
C GLN A 228 -30.96 -28.60 -1.00
N VAL A 229 -30.38 -29.77 -1.26
CA VAL A 229 -29.03 -29.89 -1.83
C VAL A 229 -28.93 -29.17 -3.18
N PHE A 230 -29.95 -29.25 -4.04
CA PHE A 230 -29.96 -28.52 -5.29
C PHE A 230 -29.97 -26.99 -5.08
N LYS A 231 -30.79 -26.48 -4.15
CA LYS A 231 -30.80 -25.04 -3.81
C LYS A 231 -29.46 -24.58 -3.23
N ASP A 232 -28.87 -25.39 -2.36
CA ASP A 232 -27.57 -25.13 -1.77
C ASP A 232 -26.49 -25.09 -2.85
N ALA A 233 -26.49 -26.03 -3.80
CA ALA A 233 -25.57 -26.06 -4.93
C ALA A 233 -25.71 -24.81 -5.81
N VAL A 234 -26.95 -24.40 -6.14
CA VAL A 234 -27.19 -23.16 -6.90
C VAL A 234 -26.69 -21.93 -6.15
N ALA A 235 -26.94 -21.84 -4.84
CA ALA A 235 -26.44 -20.74 -4.02
C ALA A 235 -24.90 -20.71 -3.94
N CYS A 236 -24.26 -21.87 -3.78
CA CYS A 236 -22.80 -21.98 -3.80
C CYS A 236 -22.21 -21.60 -5.16
N MET A 237 -22.87 -21.97 -6.28
CA MET A 237 -22.46 -21.53 -7.61
C MET A 237 -22.59 -20.01 -7.78
N ALA A 238 -23.64 -19.39 -7.24
CA ALA A 238 -23.79 -17.94 -7.27
C ALA A 238 -22.68 -17.23 -6.45
N VAL A 239 -22.34 -17.78 -5.27
CA VAL A 239 -21.21 -17.31 -4.46
C VAL A 239 -19.90 -17.44 -5.24
N LEU A 240 -19.63 -18.60 -5.84
CA LEU A 240 -18.43 -18.82 -6.64
C LEU A 240 -18.37 -17.87 -7.84
N ALA A 241 -19.47 -17.68 -8.57
CA ALA A 241 -19.54 -16.74 -9.68
C ALA A 241 -19.25 -15.30 -9.24
N THR A 242 -19.75 -14.89 -8.07
CA THR A 242 -19.46 -13.56 -7.48
C THR A 242 -17.98 -13.42 -7.16
N VAL A 243 -17.38 -14.43 -6.53
CA VAL A 243 -15.93 -14.44 -6.24
C VAL A 243 -15.12 -14.37 -7.53
N LEU A 244 -15.42 -15.23 -8.51
CA LEU A 244 -14.73 -15.27 -9.80
C LEU A 244 -14.84 -13.96 -10.57
N PHE A 245 -16.00 -13.29 -10.51
CA PHE A 245 -16.19 -11.96 -11.11
C PHE A 245 -15.15 -10.96 -10.58
N PHE A 246 -14.99 -10.86 -9.25
CA PHE A 246 -14.01 -9.94 -8.67
C PHE A 246 -12.57 -10.38 -8.92
N VAL A 247 -12.28 -11.69 -8.84
CA VAL A 247 -10.96 -12.25 -9.15
C VAL A 247 -10.52 -11.88 -10.56
N ILE A 248 -11.39 -12.06 -11.55
CA ILE A 248 -11.09 -11.73 -12.95
C ILE A 248 -11.00 -10.21 -13.14
N ARG A 249 -11.93 -9.44 -12.54
CA ARG A 249 -11.99 -7.98 -12.69
C ARG A 249 -10.78 -7.24 -12.11
N HIS A 250 -10.19 -7.77 -11.05
CA HIS A 250 -9.03 -7.18 -10.38
C HIS A 250 -7.72 -7.94 -10.66
N HIS A 251 -7.76 -8.99 -11.50
CA HIS A 251 -6.64 -9.90 -11.74
C HIS A 251 -6.03 -10.38 -10.41
N GLY A 252 -6.86 -10.98 -9.55
CA GLY A 252 -6.46 -11.49 -8.24
C GLY A 252 -6.90 -10.57 -7.12
N ALA A 253 -5.98 -10.16 -6.25
CA ALA A 253 -6.25 -9.23 -5.15
C ALA A 253 -5.32 -8.01 -5.23
N GLU A 254 -5.77 -6.87 -4.69
CA GLU A 254 -4.95 -5.66 -4.65
C GLU A 254 -3.74 -5.85 -3.72
N LEU A 255 -2.61 -5.22 -4.06
CA LEU A 255 -1.39 -5.20 -3.24
C LEU A 255 -0.90 -3.76 -3.23
N ALA A 256 -1.03 -3.08 -2.09
CA ALA A 256 -0.56 -1.70 -1.95
C ALA A 256 0.97 -1.66 -1.85
N ALA A 257 1.54 -0.46 -1.83
CA ALA A 257 2.98 -0.28 -1.61
C ALA A 257 3.43 -0.97 -0.30
N PRO A 258 4.67 -1.48 -0.23
CA PRO A 258 5.22 -2.08 0.99
C PRO A 258 5.08 -1.14 2.18
N ALA A 259 4.79 -1.70 3.35
CA ALA A 259 4.66 -0.91 4.57
C ALA A 259 5.95 -0.15 4.88
N ASP A 260 5.82 1.16 5.13
CA ASP A 260 6.92 2.02 5.56
C ASP A 260 6.56 2.66 6.91
N PRO A 261 7.14 2.19 8.03
CA PRO A 261 6.87 2.76 9.36
C PRO A 261 7.38 4.19 9.56
N SER A 262 8.29 4.69 8.70
CA SER A 262 8.86 6.03 8.81
C SER A 262 8.01 7.12 8.16
N GLU A 263 7.07 6.75 7.30
CA GLU A 263 6.13 7.67 6.67
C GLU A 263 4.68 7.32 7.08
N PRO A 264 3.96 8.22 7.78
CA PRO A 264 2.57 7.94 8.16
C PRO A 264 1.68 7.87 6.92
N PHE A 265 0.76 6.90 6.89
CA PHE A 265 -0.19 6.74 5.79
C PHE A 265 -1.59 7.24 6.18
N SER A 266 -1.91 8.49 5.81
CA SER A 266 -3.19 9.13 6.18
C SER A 266 -4.43 8.51 5.50
N ALA A 267 -4.22 7.75 4.43
CA ALA A 267 -5.25 6.96 3.75
C ALA A 267 -5.49 5.57 4.39
N ALA A 268 -4.86 5.26 5.53
CA ALA A 268 -5.12 4.02 6.25
C ALA A 268 -6.60 3.94 6.69
N ARG A 269 -7.32 2.94 6.17
CA ARG A 269 -8.69 2.59 6.57
C ARG A 269 -8.78 1.08 6.72
N PRO A 270 -9.54 0.58 7.71
CA PRO A 270 -9.84 -0.84 7.76
C PRO A 270 -10.76 -1.23 6.59
N ASP A 271 -10.90 -2.52 6.34
CA ASP A 271 -11.83 -3.00 5.31
C ASP A 271 -13.29 -2.61 5.61
N TRP A 272 -14.12 -2.65 4.57
CA TRP A 272 -15.49 -2.10 4.57
C TRP A 272 -16.37 -2.63 5.72
N TYR A 273 -16.16 -3.87 6.14
CA TYR A 273 -16.89 -4.52 7.23
C TYR A 273 -16.49 -4.03 8.63
N PHE A 274 -15.45 -3.19 8.75
CA PHE A 274 -15.05 -2.52 9.99
C PHE A 274 -15.16 -0.99 9.92
N LEU A 275 -15.51 -0.41 8.77
CA LEU A 275 -15.63 1.05 8.61
C LEU A 275 -16.62 1.69 9.58
N PHE A 276 -17.71 0.99 9.95
CA PHE A 276 -18.66 1.51 10.91
C PHE A 276 -18.05 1.69 12.31
N LEU A 277 -17.18 0.76 12.75
CA LEU A 277 -16.46 0.88 14.03
C LEU A 277 -15.43 2.01 13.95
N PHE A 278 -14.72 2.12 12.82
CA PHE A 278 -13.80 3.22 12.57
C PHE A 278 -14.51 4.58 12.67
N GLN A 279 -15.68 4.74 12.04
CA GLN A 279 -16.45 5.98 12.14
C GLN A 279 -16.99 6.22 13.55
N LEU A 280 -17.42 5.16 14.24
CA LEU A 280 -17.90 5.25 15.61
C LEU A 280 -16.82 5.81 16.54
N LEU A 281 -15.57 5.34 16.41
CA LEU A 281 -14.44 5.77 17.23
C LEU A 281 -14.13 7.26 17.09
N LYS A 282 -14.38 7.86 15.92
CA LYS A 282 -14.18 9.31 15.72
C LYS A 282 -15.06 10.18 16.64
N TYR A 283 -16.19 9.66 17.13
CA TYR A 283 -17.05 10.38 18.08
C TYR A 283 -16.58 10.29 19.54
N PHE A 284 -15.55 9.49 19.82
CA PHE A 284 -15.00 9.27 21.16
C PHE A 284 -13.49 9.56 21.21
N PRO A 285 -13.05 10.83 21.04
CA PRO A 285 -11.64 11.15 21.04
C PRO A 285 -10.99 11.05 22.44
N GLY A 286 -9.69 10.74 22.47
CA GLY A 286 -8.87 10.79 23.68
C GLY A 286 -9.30 9.79 24.76
N THR A 287 -9.42 10.22 26.01
CA THR A 287 -9.76 9.34 27.14
C THR A 287 -11.16 8.71 27.05
N SER A 288 -12.02 9.22 26.16
CA SER A 288 -13.36 8.67 25.92
C SER A 288 -13.36 7.47 24.96
N GLU A 289 -12.24 7.17 24.30
CA GLU A 289 -12.12 6.12 23.28
C GLU A 289 -12.56 4.74 23.78
N ILE A 290 -12.34 4.45 25.07
CA ILE A 290 -12.82 3.22 25.74
C ILE A 290 -14.33 2.97 25.55
N TRP A 291 -15.14 4.03 25.50
CA TRP A 291 -16.58 3.93 25.32
C TRP A 291 -16.93 3.43 23.93
N GLY A 292 -16.29 3.98 22.89
CA GLY A 292 -16.52 3.60 21.50
C GLY A 292 -15.86 2.27 21.12
N ALA A 293 -14.69 1.98 21.70
CA ALA A 293 -13.88 0.80 21.39
C ALA A 293 -14.35 -0.48 22.08
N ILE A 294 -14.70 -0.40 23.36
CA ILE A 294 -14.86 -1.58 24.22
C ILE A 294 -16.27 -1.62 24.80
N ILE A 295 -16.69 -0.56 25.49
CA ILE A 295 -17.90 -0.61 26.31
C ILE A 295 -19.15 -0.73 25.44
N LEU A 296 -19.31 0.14 24.43
CA LEU A 296 -20.51 0.14 23.59
C LEU A 296 -20.61 -1.12 22.71
N PRO A 297 -19.56 -1.54 21.96
CA PRO A 297 -19.59 -2.81 21.24
C PRO A 297 -19.79 -4.02 22.16
N GLY A 298 -19.15 -4.02 23.34
CA GLY A 298 -19.28 -5.09 24.34
C GLY A 298 -20.70 -5.20 24.92
N LEU A 299 -21.34 -4.06 25.20
CA LEU A 299 -22.74 -4.01 25.65
C LEU A 299 -23.67 -4.56 24.56
N VAL A 300 -23.51 -4.10 23.31
CA VAL A 300 -24.31 -4.58 22.17
C VAL A 300 -24.15 -6.09 22.01
N MET A 301 -22.91 -6.59 22.05
CA MET A 301 -22.64 -8.01 21.94
C MET A 301 -23.23 -8.81 23.11
N THR A 302 -23.19 -8.28 24.33
CA THR A 302 -23.81 -8.91 25.50
C THR A 302 -25.32 -9.07 25.33
N VAL A 303 -26.00 -8.05 24.80
CA VAL A 303 -27.44 -8.13 24.50
C VAL A 303 -27.71 -9.13 23.36
N VAL A 304 -26.84 -9.19 22.34
CA VAL A 304 -26.92 -10.21 21.28
C VAL A 304 -26.79 -11.61 21.87
N MET A 305 -25.82 -11.88 22.74
CA MET A 305 -25.65 -13.17 23.40
C MET A 305 -26.85 -13.53 24.30
N ALA A 306 -27.53 -12.54 24.86
CA ALA A 306 -28.73 -12.71 25.68
C ALA A 306 -30.02 -12.90 24.87
N MET A 307 -30.00 -12.76 23.53
CA MET A 307 -31.19 -12.92 22.68
C MET A 307 -32.01 -14.20 22.93
N PRO A 308 -31.40 -15.39 23.18
CA PRO A 308 -32.16 -16.59 23.53
C PRO A 308 -33.06 -16.46 24.75
N PHE A 309 -32.62 -15.71 25.74
CA PHE A 309 -33.39 -15.49 26.97
C PHE A 309 -34.45 -14.41 26.78
N LEU A 310 -34.10 -13.33 26.07
CA LEU A 310 -35.02 -12.22 25.77
C LEU A 310 -36.14 -12.67 24.83
N GLY A 311 -35.86 -13.53 23.86
CA GLY A 311 -36.80 -13.92 22.80
C GLY A 311 -37.80 -15.02 23.18
N LYS A 312 -37.88 -15.41 24.45
CA LYS A 312 -38.82 -16.45 24.94
C LYS A 312 -40.27 -16.10 24.65
N TRP A 313 -40.64 -14.83 24.81
CA TRP A 313 -41.98 -14.31 24.53
C TRP A 313 -42.03 -13.48 23.23
N GLN A 314 -43.24 -13.25 22.70
CA GLN A 314 -43.44 -12.56 21.42
C GLN A 314 -42.85 -11.14 21.40
N LEU A 315 -43.09 -10.35 22.46
CA LEU A 315 -42.54 -9.00 22.59
C LEU A 315 -41.01 -8.98 22.58
N GLY A 316 -40.36 -9.96 23.21
CA GLY A 316 -38.91 -10.05 23.29
C GLY A 316 -38.29 -10.54 21.98
N HIS A 317 -38.99 -11.40 21.24
CA HIS A 317 -38.60 -11.69 19.86
C HIS A 317 -38.71 -10.44 18.96
N ARG A 318 -39.77 -9.64 19.10
CA ARG A 318 -39.90 -8.35 18.40
C ARG A 318 -38.81 -7.36 18.80
N PHE A 319 -38.42 -7.33 20.07
CA PHE A 319 -37.27 -6.56 20.55
C PHE A 319 -35.97 -7.01 19.86
N ASN A 320 -35.68 -8.31 19.83
CA ASN A 320 -34.49 -8.85 19.18
C ASN A 320 -34.43 -8.51 17.68
N LEU A 321 -35.58 -8.54 16.98
CA LEU A 321 -35.68 -8.08 15.59
C LEU A 321 -35.39 -6.58 15.46
N GLY A 322 -36.01 -5.77 16.32
CA GLY A 322 -35.77 -4.32 16.37
C GLY A 322 -34.29 -3.99 16.62
N LEU A 323 -33.65 -4.69 17.57
CA LEU A 323 -32.24 -4.55 17.87
C LEU A 323 -31.36 -4.93 16.66
N LEU A 324 -31.61 -6.08 16.04
CA LEU A 324 -30.88 -6.50 14.83
C LEU A 324 -30.97 -5.43 13.73
N TYR A 325 -32.17 -4.98 13.39
CA TYR A 325 -32.34 -3.97 12.35
C TYR A 325 -31.67 -2.64 12.74
N SER A 326 -31.74 -2.26 14.01
CA SER A 326 -31.07 -1.04 14.51
C SER A 326 -29.54 -1.13 14.37
N ILE A 327 -28.94 -2.29 14.70
CA ILE A 327 -27.51 -2.55 14.51
C ILE A 327 -27.14 -2.47 13.02
N LEU A 328 -27.90 -3.13 12.14
CA LEU A 328 -27.61 -3.16 10.71
C LEU A 328 -27.75 -1.78 10.06
N ILE A 329 -28.82 -1.05 10.38
CA ILE A 329 -29.04 0.32 9.88
C ILE A 329 -27.96 1.25 10.43
N GLY A 330 -27.66 1.17 11.73
CA GLY A 330 -26.61 1.97 12.37
C GLY A 330 -25.24 1.72 11.75
N ALA A 331 -24.86 0.45 11.55
CA ALA A 331 -23.62 0.08 10.89
C ALA A 331 -23.58 0.57 9.43
N GLY A 332 -24.68 0.38 8.67
CA GLY A 332 -24.77 0.88 7.30
C GLY A 332 -24.67 2.40 7.20
N MET A 333 -25.32 3.13 8.12
CA MET A 333 -25.25 4.59 8.19
C MET A 333 -23.85 5.08 8.54
N LEU A 334 -23.20 4.49 9.54
CA LEU A 334 -21.84 4.84 9.94
C LEU A 334 -20.81 4.53 8.84
N THR A 335 -20.94 3.39 8.16
CA THR A 335 -20.11 3.07 6.99
C THR A 335 -20.32 4.09 5.86
N TYR A 336 -21.57 4.49 5.57
CA TYR A 336 -21.85 5.53 4.59
C TYR A 336 -21.22 6.88 4.97
N LEU A 337 -21.33 7.26 6.25
CA LEU A 337 -20.72 8.51 6.75
C LEU A 337 -19.20 8.49 6.61
N ALA A 338 -18.53 7.36 6.94
CA ALA A 338 -17.10 7.21 6.72
C ALA A 338 -16.70 7.43 5.26
N ILE A 339 -17.38 6.74 4.33
CA ILE A 339 -17.11 6.86 2.89
C ILE A 339 -17.36 8.29 2.40
N ASN A 340 -18.45 8.92 2.83
CA ASN A 340 -18.81 10.28 2.43
C ASN A 340 -17.83 11.33 2.97
N GLU A 341 -17.32 11.14 4.19
CA GLU A 341 -16.28 11.99 4.78
C GLU A 341 -14.95 11.85 4.02
N ASP A 342 -14.53 10.61 3.76
CA ASP A 342 -13.32 10.29 3.01
C ASP A 342 -13.36 10.87 1.58
N ASN A 343 -14.48 10.73 0.88
CA ASN A 343 -14.69 11.29 -0.46
C ASN A 343 -14.62 12.82 -0.51
N LYS A 344 -14.79 13.50 0.63
CA LYS A 344 -14.74 14.98 0.73
C LYS A 344 -13.43 15.50 1.29
N ASN A 345 -12.52 14.61 1.70
CA ASN A 345 -11.26 14.98 2.35
C ASN A 345 -10.12 15.03 1.31
N PRO A 346 -9.60 16.22 0.95
CA PRO A 346 -8.54 16.33 -0.06
C PRO A 346 -7.23 15.65 0.36
N THR A 347 -6.90 15.67 1.64
CA THR A 347 -5.70 15.01 2.18
C THR A 347 -5.80 13.50 2.05
N PHE A 348 -6.98 12.93 2.33
CA PHE A 348 -7.23 11.50 2.13
C PHE A 348 -7.12 11.12 0.65
N LEU A 349 -7.77 11.86 -0.24
CA LEU A 349 -7.75 11.59 -1.68
C LEU A 349 -6.33 11.69 -2.26
N ALA A 350 -5.55 12.68 -1.81
CA ALA A 350 -4.14 12.83 -2.19
C ALA A 350 -3.30 11.62 -1.73
N ALA A 351 -3.49 11.17 -0.48
CA ALA A 351 -2.76 10.02 0.05
C ALA A 351 -3.16 8.68 -0.59
N VAL A 352 -4.45 8.51 -0.97
CA VAL A 352 -4.88 7.35 -1.77
C VAL A 352 -4.17 7.36 -3.12
N LYS A 353 -4.17 8.49 -3.82
CA LYS A 353 -3.51 8.63 -5.12
C LYS A 353 -2.00 8.40 -5.03
N GLU A 354 -1.33 8.96 -4.02
CA GLU A 354 0.09 8.71 -3.77
C GLU A 354 0.34 7.22 -3.48
N GLY A 355 -0.52 6.57 -2.67
CA GLY A 355 -0.44 5.15 -2.39
C GLY A 355 -0.57 4.28 -3.64
N GLU A 356 -1.50 4.60 -4.54
CA GLU A 356 -1.67 3.93 -5.84
C GLU A 356 -0.45 4.12 -6.75
N GLN A 357 0.08 5.34 -6.83
CA GLN A 357 1.29 5.66 -7.59
C GLN A 357 2.50 4.88 -7.05
N ASN A 358 2.66 4.84 -5.73
CA ASN A 358 3.73 4.09 -5.07
C ASN A 358 3.57 2.59 -5.29
N ALA A 359 2.35 2.05 -5.22
CA ALA A 359 2.10 0.63 -5.51
C ALA A 359 2.48 0.27 -6.95
N ALA A 360 2.11 1.10 -7.93
CA ALA A 360 2.48 0.92 -9.33
C ALA A 360 4.01 1.03 -9.52
N ARG A 361 4.64 2.03 -8.91
CA ARG A 361 6.09 2.26 -9.00
C ARG A 361 6.88 1.09 -8.42
N VAL A 362 6.47 0.53 -7.28
CA VAL A 362 7.15 -0.64 -6.69
C VAL A 362 7.10 -1.84 -7.61
N LYS A 363 5.98 -2.11 -8.28
CA LYS A 363 5.90 -3.22 -9.23
C LYS A 363 6.89 -3.05 -10.39
N VAL A 364 7.06 -1.82 -10.88
CA VAL A 364 8.08 -1.51 -11.91
C VAL A 364 9.48 -1.78 -11.37
N LEU A 365 9.79 -1.34 -10.15
CA LEU A 365 11.09 -1.52 -9.53
C LEU A 365 11.38 -2.98 -9.17
N ALA A 366 10.37 -3.74 -8.73
CA ALA A 366 10.49 -5.17 -8.44
C ALA A 366 10.84 -6.00 -9.68
N LYS A 367 10.38 -5.57 -10.87
CA LYS A 367 10.71 -6.16 -12.17
C LYS A 367 12.04 -5.66 -12.75
N ALA A 368 12.73 -4.74 -12.08
CA ALA A 368 14.05 -4.30 -12.52
C ALA A 368 15.04 -5.48 -12.48
N PRO A 369 16.12 -5.47 -13.28
CA PRO A 369 17.14 -6.52 -13.24
C PRO A 369 17.78 -6.73 -11.86
N ALA A 370 17.73 -5.71 -10.99
CA ALA A 370 18.21 -5.78 -9.61
C ALA A 370 17.24 -6.55 -8.67
N GLY A 371 15.97 -6.71 -9.06
CA GLY A 371 14.93 -7.36 -8.27
C GLY A 371 14.62 -6.62 -6.96
N ILE A 372 13.97 -7.36 -6.05
CA ILE A 372 13.68 -6.87 -4.69
C ILE A 372 14.94 -7.08 -3.81
N PRO A 373 15.44 -6.05 -3.10
CA PRO A 373 16.64 -6.19 -2.28
C PRO A 373 16.40 -7.07 -1.05
N LEU A 374 17.47 -7.70 -0.55
CA LEU A 374 17.45 -8.54 0.66
C LEU A 374 17.01 -7.78 1.92
N THR A 375 17.16 -6.45 1.95
CA THR A 375 16.68 -5.58 3.03
C THR A 375 15.16 -5.41 3.04
N GLY A 376 14.47 -5.89 2.00
CA GLY A 376 13.02 -5.90 1.85
C GLY A 376 12.47 -4.86 0.88
N ALA A 377 11.23 -5.07 0.44
CA ALA A 377 10.59 -4.31 -0.63
C ALA A 377 10.38 -2.81 -0.33
N ALA A 378 10.30 -2.41 0.94
CA ALA A 378 10.24 -0.99 1.31
C ALA A 378 11.48 -0.21 0.84
N GLY A 379 12.63 -0.88 0.71
CA GLY A 379 13.85 -0.30 0.15
C GLY A 379 13.66 0.16 -1.30
N LEU A 380 12.79 -0.48 -2.08
CA LEU A 380 12.56 -0.09 -3.49
C LEU A 380 12.10 1.37 -3.59
N LEU A 381 11.14 1.81 -2.76
CA LEU A 381 10.68 3.21 -2.77
C LEU A 381 11.63 4.14 -2.05
N ARG A 382 12.28 3.69 -0.97
CA ARG A 382 13.22 4.52 -0.21
C ARG A 382 14.50 4.84 -0.97
N ASP A 383 14.83 4.01 -1.95
CA ASP A 383 16.09 4.08 -2.70
C ASP A 383 15.85 4.54 -4.15
N ASP A 384 14.60 4.83 -4.50
CA ASP A 384 14.21 5.27 -5.84
C ASP A 384 14.32 6.80 -5.98
N PRO A 385 15.22 7.32 -6.83
CA PRO A 385 15.36 8.76 -7.04
C PRO A 385 14.08 9.40 -7.55
N PHE A 386 13.25 8.67 -8.32
CA PHE A 386 12.03 9.21 -8.90
C PHE A 386 11.00 9.58 -7.83
N THR A 387 10.84 8.77 -6.78
CA THR A 387 9.89 9.04 -5.70
C THR A 387 10.48 9.90 -4.59
N GLN A 388 11.75 9.70 -4.23
CA GLN A 388 12.38 10.39 -3.11
C GLN A 388 12.99 11.74 -3.49
N GLY A 389 13.54 11.87 -4.69
CA GLY A 389 14.17 13.09 -5.18
C GLY A 389 13.28 14.33 -5.06
N PRO A 390 12.02 14.32 -5.57
CA PRO A 390 11.08 15.42 -5.41
C PRO A 390 10.80 15.78 -3.95
N LYS A 391 10.61 14.78 -3.08
CA LYS A 391 10.33 14.98 -1.65
C LYS A 391 11.50 15.65 -0.94
N LEU A 392 12.71 15.15 -1.20
CA LEU A 392 13.95 15.69 -0.64
C LEU A 392 14.24 17.10 -1.17
N PHE A 393 14.00 17.35 -2.47
CA PHE A 393 14.17 18.65 -3.08
C PHE A 393 13.18 19.68 -2.54
N SER A 394 11.89 19.34 -2.46
CA SER A 394 10.86 20.23 -1.89
C SER A 394 11.21 20.64 -0.47
N LYS A 395 11.65 19.68 0.36
CA LYS A 395 12.00 19.92 1.76
C LYS A 395 13.26 20.76 1.96
N ASN A 396 14.29 20.58 1.14
CA ASN A 396 15.64 21.10 1.42
C ASN A 396 16.15 22.14 0.42
N CYS A 397 15.60 22.17 -0.80
CA CYS A 397 16.12 22.98 -1.91
C CYS A 397 15.10 24.02 -2.41
N ALA A 398 13.80 23.73 -2.33
CA ALA A 398 12.75 24.58 -2.90
C ALA A 398 12.56 25.94 -2.20
N SER A 399 13.20 26.16 -1.04
CA SER A 399 13.27 27.49 -0.43
C SER A 399 14.03 28.50 -1.29
N CYS A 400 15.01 28.04 -2.08
CA CYS A 400 15.83 28.90 -2.93
C CYS A 400 15.64 28.61 -4.43
N HIS A 401 15.59 27.32 -4.78
CA HIS A 401 15.53 26.84 -6.15
C HIS A 401 14.09 26.57 -6.60
N ARG A 402 13.88 26.55 -7.92
CA ARG A 402 12.68 25.98 -8.54
C ARG A 402 13.09 24.82 -9.41
N PHE A 403 12.14 23.94 -9.69
CA PHE A 403 12.26 22.92 -10.72
C PHE A 403 11.09 23.13 -11.68
N GLY A 404 11.34 23.77 -12.82
CA GLY A 404 10.28 24.08 -13.78
C GLY A 404 9.21 25.01 -13.21
N GLY A 405 9.60 25.93 -12.33
CA GLY A 405 8.68 26.84 -11.64
C GLY A 405 7.97 26.28 -10.39
N HIS A 406 8.15 25.01 -10.04
CA HIS A 406 7.52 24.40 -8.85
C HIS A 406 8.58 23.87 -7.86
N ASP A 407 8.11 23.31 -6.73
CA ASP A 407 8.93 22.79 -5.62
C ASP A 407 9.55 21.40 -5.87
N GLY A 408 9.57 20.91 -7.11
CA GLY A 408 9.90 19.52 -7.45
C GLY A 408 8.75 18.51 -7.37
N THR A 409 7.76 18.68 -6.49
CA THR A 409 6.59 17.79 -6.38
C THR A 409 5.40 18.23 -7.25
N GLY A 410 5.52 19.39 -7.90
CA GLY A 410 4.50 20.00 -8.75
C GLY A 410 3.67 21.06 -8.02
N VAL A 411 4.04 21.39 -6.78
CA VAL A 411 3.37 22.43 -5.99
C VAL A 411 4.05 23.77 -6.24
N GLU A 412 3.24 24.80 -6.48
CA GLU A 412 3.72 26.18 -6.64
C GLU A 412 4.24 26.72 -5.30
N VAL A 413 5.45 27.28 -5.33
CA VAL A 413 6.07 27.91 -4.15
C VAL A 413 5.77 29.39 -4.15
N LYS A 414 5.09 29.87 -3.11
CA LYS A 414 4.69 31.28 -2.97
C LYS A 414 5.85 32.22 -2.68
N ASP A 415 6.89 31.73 -2.01
CA ASP A 415 8.07 32.54 -1.70
C ASP A 415 8.81 32.92 -2.99
N ALA A 416 9.52 34.05 -2.96
CA ALA A 416 10.30 34.47 -4.11
C ALA A 416 11.45 33.48 -4.37
N GLN A 417 11.67 33.14 -5.64
CA GLN A 417 12.85 32.39 -6.05
C GLN A 417 14.11 33.22 -5.79
N THR A 418 15.15 32.62 -5.19
CA THR A 418 16.41 33.33 -4.85
C THR A 418 17.66 32.63 -5.39
N ALA A 419 17.49 31.53 -6.13
CA ALA A 419 18.53 30.80 -6.84
C ALA A 419 17.99 30.26 -8.19
N ALA A 420 18.88 29.70 -9.02
CA ALA A 420 18.52 29.24 -10.37
C ALA A 420 17.41 28.17 -10.37
N ASP A 421 16.67 28.08 -11.47
CA ASP A 421 15.79 26.95 -11.74
C ASP A 421 16.66 25.78 -12.23
N LEU A 422 16.44 24.59 -11.67
CA LEU A 422 17.28 23.41 -11.89
C LEU A 422 16.66 22.40 -12.87
N GLN A 423 15.50 22.70 -13.47
CA GLN A 423 14.93 21.82 -14.48
C GLN A 423 15.85 21.72 -15.70
N GLY A 424 16.31 20.51 -15.99
CA GLY A 424 17.24 20.25 -17.08
C GLY A 424 18.67 20.72 -16.81
N PHE A 425 19.03 20.96 -15.54
CA PHE A 425 20.41 21.29 -15.17
C PHE A 425 21.41 20.28 -15.76
N GLY A 426 22.51 20.77 -16.33
CA GLY A 426 23.49 19.93 -17.04
C GLY A 426 23.20 19.71 -18.52
N SER A 427 21.96 19.91 -18.98
CA SER A 427 21.61 19.74 -20.39
C SER A 427 22.16 20.85 -21.30
N ARG A 428 22.31 20.55 -22.58
CA ARG A 428 22.73 21.52 -23.61
C ARG A 428 21.78 22.73 -23.65
N ALA A 429 20.48 22.52 -23.47
CA ALA A 429 19.47 23.57 -23.50
C ALA A 429 19.59 24.52 -22.30
N TRP A 430 19.77 23.98 -21.09
CA TRP A 430 19.97 24.78 -19.89
C TRP A 430 21.26 25.59 -19.98
N LEU A 431 22.36 24.98 -20.43
CA LEU A 431 23.64 25.66 -20.60
C LEU A 431 23.59 26.74 -21.70
N ALA A 432 22.92 26.46 -22.82
CA ALA A 432 22.71 27.47 -23.88
C ALA A 432 21.91 28.68 -23.39
N GLY A 433 20.94 28.46 -22.49
CA GLY A 433 20.21 29.56 -21.87
C GLY A 433 21.04 30.34 -20.85
N LEU A 434 21.91 29.68 -20.07
CA LEU A 434 22.86 30.34 -19.17
C LEU A 434 23.84 31.24 -19.95
N LEU A 435 24.29 30.78 -21.12
CA LEU A 435 25.20 31.52 -22.01
C LEU A 435 24.48 32.47 -22.98
N ASN A 436 23.19 32.74 -22.75
CA ASN A 436 22.43 33.71 -23.53
C ASN A 436 22.45 35.11 -22.85
N PRO A 437 22.96 36.16 -23.53
CA PRO A 437 23.03 37.53 -22.98
C PRO A 437 21.71 38.09 -22.46
N ALA A 438 20.58 37.68 -23.04
CA ALA A 438 19.25 38.13 -22.65
C ALA A 438 18.66 37.37 -21.45
N LYS A 439 19.26 36.24 -21.06
CA LYS A 439 18.70 35.34 -20.03
C LYS A 439 19.60 35.17 -18.80
N VAL A 440 20.92 35.35 -18.93
CA VAL A 440 21.90 35.03 -17.87
C VAL A 440 21.60 35.66 -16.50
N ASP A 441 21.03 36.85 -16.47
CA ASP A 441 20.67 37.59 -15.24
C ASP A 441 19.17 37.54 -14.91
N SER A 442 18.41 36.69 -15.59
CA SER A 442 17.01 36.39 -15.27
C SER A 442 16.91 35.47 -14.05
N ILE A 443 15.73 35.42 -13.44
CA ILE A 443 15.46 34.61 -12.24
C ILE A 443 15.74 33.11 -12.44
N HIS A 444 15.60 32.63 -13.67
CA HIS A 444 15.86 31.23 -14.04
C HIS A 444 17.35 30.85 -13.93
N TYR A 445 18.26 31.82 -14.03
CA TYR A 445 19.72 31.62 -13.94
C TYR A 445 20.32 32.39 -12.76
N PHE A 446 21.14 33.44 -12.98
CA PHE A 446 21.81 34.16 -11.89
C PHE A 446 20.98 35.27 -11.26
N GLY A 447 19.80 35.61 -11.79
CA GLY A 447 19.03 36.79 -11.40
C GLY A 447 18.63 36.88 -9.94
N GLY A 448 18.44 35.75 -9.26
CA GLY A 448 18.15 35.70 -7.82
C GLY A 448 19.40 35.71 -6.93
N THR A 449 20.59 35.49 -7.51
CA THR A 449 21.84 35.26 -6.78
C THR A 449 22.74 36.49 -6.74
N LYS A 450 23.75 36.50 -5.86
CA LYS A 450 24.81 37.53 -5.89
C LYS A 450 25.62 37.56 -7.20
N PHE A 451 25.48 36.52 -8.04
CA PHE A 451 26.17 36.41 -9.32
C PHE A 451 25.47 37.13 -10.48
N LYS A 452 24.29 37.74 -10.26
CA LYS A 452 23.54 38.52 -11.27
C LYS A 452 24.41 39.56 -11.99
N ALA A 453 25.30 40.22 -11.24
CA ALA A 453 26.26 41.20 -11.74
C ALA A 453 27.73 40.70 -11.64
N GLY A 454 27.92 39.39 -11.47
CA GLY A 454 29.23 38.76 -11.33
C GLY A 454 30.01 38.68 -12.63
N LYS A 455 31.26 38.19 -12.55
CA LYS A 455 32.15 38.05 -13.72
C LYS A 455 31.53 37.23 -14.85
N MET A 456 30.85 36.13 -14.52
CA MET A 456 30.20 35.28 -15.51
C MET A 456 29.06 35.99 -16.26
N ALA A 457 28.17 36.68 -15.54
CA ALA A 457 27.09 37.45 -16.16
C ALA A 457 27.62 38.58 -17.06
N LYS A 458 28.70 39.26 -16.63
CA LYS A 458 29.38 40.28 -17.44
C LYS A 458 30.06 39.69 -18.67
N PHE A 459 30.71 38.54 -18.55
CA PHE A 459 31.31 37.83 -19.68
C PHE A 459 30.26 37.50 -20.75
N VAL A 460 29.13 36.91 -20.34
CA VAL A 460 28.06 36.58 -21.28
C VAL A 460 27.46 37.85 -21.91
N LYS A 461 27.22 38.91 -21.14
CA LYS A 461 26.60 40.14 -21.66
C LYS A 461 27.51 40.99 -22.53
N ASN A 462 28.81 41.02 -22.25
CA ASN A 462 29.74 41.92 -22.91
C ASN A 462 30.53 41.20 -24.02
N MET A 463 30.99 39.97 -23.78
CA MET A 463 31.80 39.24 -24.75
C MET A 463 30.92 38.42 -25.70
N ILE A 464 30.08 37.52 -25.17
CA ILE A 464 29.27 36.62 -26.02
C ILE A 464 28.25 37.39 -26.87
N HIS A 465 27.77 38.55 -26.39
CA HIS A 465 26.87 39.41 -27.16
C HIS A 465 27.49 39.87 -28.49
N GLU A 466 28.79 40.17 -28.49
CA GLU A 466 29.55 40.67 -29.63
C GLU A 466 30.07 39.57 -30.56
N PHE A 467 29.84 38.29 -30.23
CA PHE A 467 30.34 37.17 -31.03
C PHE A 467 29.80 37.18 -32.47
N THR A 468 30.69 36.99 -33.43
CA THR A 468 30.34 36.76 -34.85
C THR A 468 29.57 35.45 -35.01
N PRO A 469 28.89 35.22 -36.15
CA PRO A 469 28.22 33.95 -36.43
C PRO A 469 29.14 32.73 -36.27
N GLU A 470 30.41 32.84 -36.66
CA GLU A 470 31.43 31.80 -36.55
C GLU A 470 31.76 31.51 -35.08
N GLN A 471 31.96 32.55 -34.27
CA GLN A 471 32.24 32.44 -32.84
C GLN A 471 31.05 31.86 -32.07
N LYS A 472 29.81 32.19 -32.48
CA LYS A 472 28.60 31.55 -31.95
C LYS A 472 28.54 30.06 -32.30
N GLY A 473 28.99 29.67 -33.50
CA GLY A 473 29.15 28.27 -33.87
C GLY A 473 30.17 27.53 -32.99
N GLN A 474 31.31 28.15 -32.70
CA GLN A 474 32.30 27.63 -31.75
C GLN A 474 31.73 27.50 -30.33
N LEU A 475 30.95 28.49 -29.87
CA LEU A 475 30.29 28.46 -28.56
C LEU A 475 29.31 27.28 -28.43
N VAL A 476 28.58 26.94 -29.50
CA VAL A 476 27.71 25.75 -29.52
C VAL A 476 28.53 24.48 -29.30
N LYS A 477 29.72 24.35 -29.91
CA LYS A 477 30.61 23.20 -29.67
C LYS A 477 31.10 23.15 -28.22
N VAL A 478 31.44 24.30 -27.63
CA VAL A 478 31.80 24.39 -26.20
C VAL A 478 30.63 24.00 -25.29
N ILE A 479 29.40 24.41 -25.62
CA ILE A 479 28.19 23.99 -24.89
C ILE A 479 28.02 22.47 -24.95
N LYS A 480 28.18 21.86 -26.13
CA LYS A 480 28.16 20.40 -26.28
C LYS A 480 29.23 19.74 -25.42
N ALA A 481 30.45 20.28 -25.42
CA ALA A 481 31.57 19.76 -24.65
C ALA A 481 31.34 19.78 -23.14
N VAL A 482 30.92 20.92 -22.59
CA VAL A 482 30.67 21.06 -21.14
C VAL A 482 29.44 20.26 -20.72
N SER A 483 28.38 20.24 -21.52
CA SER A 483 27.19 19.43 -21.22
C SER A 483 27.47 17.92 -21.29
N ALA A 484 28.37 17.48 -22.17
CA ALA A 484 28.76 16.07 -22.25
C ALA A 484 29.49 15.58 -20.97
N GLU A 485 30.11 16.48 -20.20
CA GLU A 485 30.68 16.13 -18.88
C GLU A 485 29.60 15.67 -17.90
N ALA A 486 28.35 16.10 -18.08
CA ALA A 486 27.24 15.68 -17.25
C ALA A 486 26.87 14.21 -17.49
N GLN A 487 27.18 13.61 -18.65
CA GLN A 487 26.85 12.21 -18.94
C GLN A 487 25.36 11.88 -18.69
N LEU A 488 24.44 12.79 -19.05
CA LEU A 488 23.01 12.58 -18.81
C LEU A 488 22.48 11.45 -19.70
N LEU A 489 21.67 10.55 -19.13
CA LEU A 489 21.07 9.44 -19.88
C LEU A 489 20.19 9.94 -21.05
N SER A 490 19.49 11.06 -20.84
CA SER A 490 18.57 11.66 -21.80
C SER A 490 19.23 12.18 -23.08
N GLN A 491 20.53 12.49 -23.06
CA GLN A 491 21.25 13.03 -24.23
C GLN A 491 22.39 12.12 -24.71
N LYS A 492 22.53 10.90 -24.18
CA LYS A 492 23.61 9.96 -24.52
C LYS A 492 23.73 9.67 -26.02
N SER A 493 22.60 9.56 -26.73
CA SER A 493 22.57 9.34 -28.18
C SER A 493 23.08 10.56 -28.95
N LEU A 494 22.72 11.77 -28.51
CA LEU A 494 23.20 13.04 -29.08
C LEU A 494 24.70 13.24 -28.82
N ASP A 495 25.18 12.85 -27.64
CA ASP A 495 26.60 12.94 -27.29
C ASP A 495 27.44 11.96 -28.13
N THR A 496 26.92 10.77 -28.40
CA THR A 496 27.56 9.82 -29.32
C THR A 496 27.63 10.38 -30.75
N LYS A 497 26.53 10.96 -31.22
CA LYS A 497 26.44 11.54 -32.57
C LYS A 497 27.40 12.73 -32.76
N ASP A 498 27.50 13.58 -31.74
CA ASP A 498 28.26 14.83 -31.79
C ASP A 498 29.67 14.70 -31.19
N ALA A 499 30.23 13.48 -31.11
CA ALA A 499 31.52 13.21 -30.48
C ALA A 499 32.67 14.07 -31.02
N ALA A 500 32.68 14.34 -32.34
CA ALA A 500 33.68 15.20 -32.97
C ALA A 500 33.54 16.66 -32.54
N ASP A 501 32.31 17.20 -32.52
CA ASP A 501 32.03 18.57 -32.06
C ASP A 501 32.37 18.74 -30.58
N ILE A 502 32.12 17.71 -29.76
CA ILE A 502 32.47 17.70 -28.34
C ILE A 502 33.99 17.81 -28.17
N GLU A 503 34.76 17.03 -28.93
CA GLU A 503 36.22 17.06 -28.81
C GLU A 503 36.82 18.39 -29.30
N GLU A 504 36.27 18.96 -30.37
CA GLU A 504 36.64 20.30 -30.81
C GLU A 504 36.25 21.37 -29.78
N GLY A 505 35.04 21.28 -29.22
CA GLY A 505 34.56 22.17 -28.16
C GLY A 505 35.45 22.15 -26.92
N ARG A 506 35.99 20.98 -26.54
CA ARG A 506 36.94 20.88 -25.42
C ARG A 506 38.23 21.66 -25.67
N LYS A 507 38.73 21.66 -26.90
CA LYS A 507 39.92 22.44 -27.30
C LYS A 507 39.60 23.93 -27.33
N LEU A 508 38.43 24.30 -27.84
CA LEU A 508 37.97 25.68 -27.93
C LEU A 508 37.75 26.32 -26.56
N ALA A 509 37.33 25.55 -25.55
CA ALA A 509 37.10 26.05 -24.18
C ALA A 509 38.35 26.63 -23.49
N GLY A 510 39.55 26.26 -23.97
CA GLY A 510 40.83 26.82 -23.51
C GLY A 510 41.63 27.53 -24.60
N GLY A 511 40.97 27.96 -25.68
CA GLY A 511 41.59 28.72 -26.75
C GLY A 511 41.47 30.24 -26.57
N ASP A 512 42.02 31.00 -27.51
CA ASP A 512 42.13 32.47 -27.43
C ASP A 512 40.79 33.21 -27.59
N VAL A 513 39.77 32.55 -28.15
CA VAL A 513 38.46 33.15 -28.45
C VAL A 513 37.43 32.86 -27.36
N ILE A 514 37.40 31.63 -26.85
CA ILE A 514 36.49 31.21 -25.77
C ILE A 514 37.35 30.86 -24.56
N ILE A 515 37.58 31.88 -23.75
CA ILE A 515 38.50 31.89 -22.59
C ILE A 515 37.85 31.32 -21.32
N CYS A 516 37.07 30.24 -21.42
CA CYS A 516 36.42 29.64 -20.24
C CYS A 516 37.45 29.21 -19.18
N THR A 517 38.61 28.73 -19.62
CA THR A 517 39.69 28.26 -18.72
C THR A 517 40.44 29.35 -17.96
N GLU A 518 40.29 30.64 -18.31
CA GLU A 518 40.84 31.73 -17.49
C GLU A 518 40.16 31.84 -16.12
N CYS A 519 38.90 31.40 -16.04
CA CYS A 519 38.11 31.46 -14.82
C CYS A 519 37.84 30.08 -14.22
N HIS A 520 37.74 29.03 -15.04
CA HIS A 520 37.34 27.69 -14.66
C HIS A 520 38.44 26.66 -14.90
N ALA A 521 38.67 25.76 -13.94
CA ALA A 521 39.42 24.54 -14.23
C ALA A 521 38.59 23.67 -15.20
N PHE A 522 39.25 23.04 -16.18
CA PHE A 522 38.57 22.14 -17.10
C PHE A 522 39.51 21.05 -17.62
N ARG A 523 39.28 19.81 -17.17
CA ARG A 523 40.07 18.57 -17.43
C ARG A 523 41.56 18.64 -17.07
N LYS A 524 42.03 19.79 -16.59
CA LYS A 524 43.35 20.05 -16.05
C LYS A 524 43.15 20.80 -14.72
N ALA A 525 43.75 20.29 -13.66
CA ALA A 525 43.68 20.92 -12.35
C ALA A 525 44.38 22.29 -12.40
N ASP A 526 43.70 23.30 -11.88
CA ASP A 526 44.24 24.65 -11.71
C ASP A 526 43.62 25.30 -10.46
N ASP A 527 44.41 25.30 -9.38
CA ASP A 527 44.01 25.83 -8.08
C ASP A 527 43.99 27.36 -8.03
N SER A 528 44.43 28.04 -9.09
CA SER A 528 44.38 29.51 -9.21
C SER A 528 43.07 30.02 -9.82
N THR A 529 42.21 29.12 -10.30
CA THR A 529 40.92 29.45 -10.91
C THR A 529 39.96 30.06 -9.88
N THR A 530 39.05 30.90 -10.36
CA THR A 530 38.20 31.71 -9.46
C THR A 530 36.71 31.37 -9.56
N ALA A 531 36.38 30.34 -10.34
CA ALA A 531 35.04 29.82 -10.57
C ALA A 531 35.03 28.28 -10.51
N PRO A 532 33.85 27.64 -10.38
CA PRO A 532 33.77 26.19 -10.20
C PRO A 532 34.44 25.38 -11.31
N ASP A 533 35.13 24.31 -10.93
CA ASP A 533 35.70 23.32 -11.85
C ASP A 533 34.61 22.71 -12.74
N LEU A 534 34.82 22.80 -14.05
CA LEU A 534 33.92 22.29 -15.07
C LEU A 534 34.20 20.82 -15.42
N THR A 535 35.25 20.22 -14.86
CA THR A 535 35.58 18.81 -15.07
C THR A 535 34.51 17.92 -14.44
N GLY A 536 33.81 17.14 -15.27
CA GLY A 536 32.66 16.37 -14.82
C GLY A 536 31.47 17.23 -14.42
N TRP A 537 31.36 18.48 -14.89
CA TRP A 537 30.27 19.39 -14.50
C TRP A 537 28.89 18.77 -14.66
N ALA A 538 28.04 18.91 -13.65
CA ALA A 538 26.70 18.30 -13.56
C ALA A 538 26.67 16.76 -13.63
N SER A 539 27.81 16.05 -13.66
CA SER A 539 27.89 14.60 -13.48
C SER A 539 27.40 14.20 -12.08
N ARG A 540 27.06 12.92 -11.89
CA ARG A 540 26.65 12.42 -10.57
C ARG A 540 27.72 12.67 -9.49
N PRO A 541 29.01 12.32 -9.66
CA PRO A 541 30.04 12.65 -8.67
C PRO A 541 30.16 14.14 -8.39
N TRP A 542 30.11 14.97 -9.44
CA TRP A 542 30.20 16.43 -9.29
C TRP A 542 29.03 16.99 -8.48
N LEU A 543 27.79 16.55 -8.75
CA LEU A 543 26.62 16.99 -7.99
C LEU A 543 26.66 16.52 -6.53
N VAL A 544 27.08 15.27 -6.29
CA VAL A 544 27.23 14.73 -4.93
C VAL A 544 28.27 15.53 -4.15
N ASP A 545 29.46 15.75 -4.72
CA ASP A 545 30.52 16.55 -4.10
C ASP A 545 30.07 18.00 -3.87
N PHE A 546 29.34 18.58 -4.83
CA PHE A 546 28.84 19.96 -4.77
C PHE A 546 27.79 20.15 -3.68
N LEU A 547 26.83 19.22 -3.56
CA LEU A 547 25.83 19.22 -2.49
C LEU A 547 26.47 18.92 -1.14
N HIS A 548 27.47 18.05 -1.09
CA HIS A 548 28.23 17.74 0.13
C HIS A 548 28.91 18.99 0.68
N ASN A 549 29.66 19.70 -0.16
CA ASN A 549 30.37 20.93 0.24
C ASN A 549 30.57 21.94 -0.90
N PRO A 550 29.63 22.87 -1.14
CA PRO A 550 29.78 23.91 -2.16
C PRO A 550 30.84 24.97 -1.80
N LYS A 551 31.31 24.99 -0.54
CA LYS A 551 32.38 25.86 -0.04
C LYS A 551 33.77 25.28 -0.29
N HIS A 552 33.88 24.08 -0.88
CA HIS A 552 35.16 23.52 -1.30
C HIS A 552 35.82 24.38 -2.39
N VAL A 553 37.16 24.41 -2.44
CA VAL A 553 37.93 25.21 -3.40
C VAL A 553 37.62 24.87 -4.86
N ARG A 554 37.30 23.60 -5.14
CA ARG A 554 36.82 23.11 -6.44
C ARG A 554 35.55 23.81 -6.95
N PHE A 555 34.74 24.38 -6.07
CA PHE A 555 33.45 24.98 -6.41
C PHE A 555 33.46 26.49 -6.22
N TYR A 556 32.75 27.00 -5.20
CA TYR A 556 32.66 28.45 -4.97
C TYR A 556 33.59 28.92 -3.86
N GLY A 557 34.18 28.04 -3.04
CA GLY A 557 35.07 28.47 -1.96
C GLY A 557 34.41 29.52 -1.03
N LYS A 558 35.17 30.57 -0.73
CA LYS A 558 34.68 31.77 0.00
C LYS A 558 33.63 32.58 -0.77
N ARG A 559 33.44 32.32 -2.06
CA ARG A 559 32.44 32.99 -2.92
C ARG A 559 31.10 32.27 -2.94
N ASN A 560 30.91 31.19 -2.18
CA ASN A 560 29.58 30.59 -2.02
C ASN A 560 28.56 31.66 -1.57
N ASP A 561 27.39 31.73 -2.20
CA ASP A 561 26.37 32.76 -1.89
C ASP A 561 25.73 32.48 -0.54
N ARG A 562 24.92 31.43 -0.50
CA ARG A 562 24.13 31.02 0.67
C ARG A 562 23.78 29.53 0.65
N MET A 563 24.41 28.75 -0.24
CA MET A 563 24.10 27.33 -0.35
C MET A 563 24.67 26.59 0.86
N PRO A 564 23.85 25.84 1.62
CA PRO A 564 24.34 25.02 2.73
C PRO A 564 25.31 23.94 2.25
N ALA A 565 26.27 23.56 3.09
CA ALA A 565 27.06 22.36 2.85
C ALA A 565 26.31 21.16 3.44
N PHE A 566 25.41 20.55 2.66
CA PHE A 566 24.44 19.58 3.18
C PHE A 566 25.10 18.39 3.87
N GLY A 567 26.24 17.92 3.35
CA GLY A 567 26.97 16.80 3.93
C GLY A 567 27.85 17.19 5.12
N GLU A 568 28.60 18.28 5.01
CA GLU A 568 29.46 18.79 6.11
C GLU A 568 28.65 19.26 7.32
N GLU A 569 27.50 19.91 7.07
CA GLU A 569 26.58 20.40 8.10
C GLU A 569 25.59 19.32 8.56
N GLN A 570 25.71 18.08 8.04
CA GLN A 570 24.88 16.92 8.39
C GLN A 570 23.36 17.17 8.22
N ILE A 571 22.99 18.03 7.28
CA ILE A 571 21.59 18.31 6.94
C ILE A 571 21.00 17.13 6.16
N LEU A 572 21.80 16.54 5.27
CA LEU A 572 21.46 15.36 4.48
C LEU A 572 22.57 14.33 4.58
N ASP A 573 22.19 13.05 4.61
CA ASP A 573 23.15 11.97 4.48
C ASP A 573 23.59 11.75 3.01
N ALA A 574 24.65 10.96 2.82
CA ALA A 574 25.21 10.69 1.49
C ALA A 574 24.18 10.04 0.54
N LYS A 575 23.22 9.27 1.06
CA LYS A 575 22.20 8.60 0.26
C LYS A 575 21.16 9.60 -0.22
N GLN A 576 20.67 10.47 0.66
CA GLN A 576 19.74 11.55 0.32
C GLN A 576 20.34 12.52 -0.70
N ILE A 577 21.62 12.88 -0.53
CA ILE A 577 22.36 13.69 -1.52
C ILE A 577 22.39 12.97 -2.87
N GLY A 578 22.69 11.68 -2.87
CA GLY A 578 22.66 10.84 -4.08
C GLY A 578 21.30 10.84 -4.78
N LEU A 579 20.20 10.64 -4.04
CA LEU A 579 18.84 10.63 -4.58
C LEU A 579 18.45 11.97 -5.22
N ILE A 580 18.82 13.10 -4.61
CA ILE A 580 18.61 14.43 -5.20
C ILE A 580 19.42 14.56 -6.49
N ALA A 581 20.70 14.18 -6.47
CA ALA A 581 21.57 14.26 -7.64
C ALA A 581 21.03 13.41 -8.80
N ASP A 582 20.66 12.16 -8.53
CA ASP A 582 20.13 11.22 -9.51
C ASP A 582 18.78 11.71 -10.08
N TRP A 583 17.91 12.28 -9.25
CA TRP A 583 16.65 12.88 -9.70
C TRP A 583 16.86 14.13 -10.57
N LEU A 584 17.73 15.06 -10.18
CA LEU A 584 18.02 16.25 -11.00
C LEU A 584 18.56 15.90 -12.38
N ARG A 585 19.25 14.76 -12.49
CA ARG A 585 19.85 14.26 -13.73
C ARG A 585 18.90 13.49 -14.63
N GLY A 586 17.74 13.06 -14.12
CA GLY A 586 16.89 12.11 -14.85
C GLY A 586 17.37 10.65 -14.74
N ASP A 587 18.19 10.33 -13.75
CA ASP A 587 18.88 9.05 -13.62
C ASP A 587 18.14 8.12 -12.64
N TRP A 588 17.06 7.49 -13.12
CA TRP A 588 16.36 6.41 -12.40
C TRP A 588 16.02 5.27 -13.35
N TYR A 589 15.66 4.13 -12.76
CA TYR A 589 15.19 3.00 -13.55
C TYR A 589 13.82 3.29 -14.16
N GLU A 590 13.74 3.10 -15.47
CA GLU A 590 12.49 2.99 -16.22
C GLU A 590 12.59 1.80 -17.18
N PRO A 591 11.51 1.02 -17.36
CA PRO A 591 11.48 -0.07 -18.32
C PRO A 591 11.80 0.42 -19.74
N ALA A 592 12.44 -0.42 -20.55
CA ALA A 592 12.77 -0.08 -21.93
C ALA A 592 11.54 0.23 -22.81
N GLU A 593 10.37 -0.28 -22.45
CA GLU A 593 9.09 -0.02 -23.13
C GLU A 593 8.51 1.37 -22.83
N ALA A 594 9.04 2.07 -21.82
CA ALA A 594 8.60 3.40 -21.39
C ALA A 594 9.48 4.55 -21.95
N LYS A 595 10.58 4.23 -22.66
CA LYS A 595 11.50 5.17 -23.29
C LYS A 595 11.39 5.08 -24.82
#